data_AF-A0A177Y3R4-F1
#
_entry.id   AF-A0A177Y3R4-F1
#
_cell.length_a   1.000
_cell.length_b   1.000
_cell.length_c   1.000
_cell.angle_alpha   90.00
_cell.angle_beta   90.00
_cell.angle_gamma   90.00
#
_symmetry.space_group_name_H-M   'P 1'
#
loop_
_entity.id
_entity.type
_entity.pdbx_description
1 polymer ?
#
loop_
_entity_poly.entity_id
_entity_poly.type
_entity_poly.pdbx_seq_one_letter_code
_entity_poly.pdbx_strand_id
1 'polypeptide(L)'
;MNKSDEECLKEVQEQFNSDIEMFEDLLTEYEVENDEHKRMVLAREIALIEHLQQNFNYKGVIGGDGQRQYIQQKILDELFMMTIPKNDDDIRIGYGGGKPRNRIRKNKKAMILLGLPASGKSTVAQVMSDMQGAYIVDSDFAKRKFPELAFPNGAGWTHDESDDLVHGGDGSYDCVLVRCLIDDVNMVIPKVGANADSIREVYQILKSYGYDISLGLVWLEPKEALKRAIKRYQKSKRYVPISKIIQDENETSPKEVFELLVNELDLESHVYLCSEVDYGEPCDIIEMTDDCIWW
;
A
#
# COMPACT_ATOMS: atom_id res chain seq x y z
N MET A 1 -8.07 21.14 -36.58
CA MET A 1 -6.82 21.21 -35.81
C MET A 1 -5.89 22.14 -36.56
N ASN A 2 -5.27 23.09 -35.87
CA ASN A 2 -4.22 23.90 -36.46
C ASN A 2 -2.93 23.08 -36.52
N LYS A 3 -1.97 23.47 -37.35
CA LYS A 3 -0.68 22.76 -37.54
C LYS A 3 0.07 22.51 -36.21
N SER A 4 -0.07 23.42 -35.25
CA SER A 4 0.46 23.29 -33.89
C SER A 4 -0.21 22.19 -33.08
N ASP A 5 -1.51 21.91 -33.29
CA ASP A 5 -2.22 20.84 -32.60
C ASP A 5 -1.83 19.47 -33.17
N GLU A 6 -1.56 19.40 -34.48
CA GLU A 6 -1.07 18.19 -35.15
C GLU A 6 0.35 17.81 -34.73
N GLU A 7 1.25 18.80 -34.60
CA GLU A 7 2.61 18.59 -34.10
C GLU A 7 2.59 18.10 -32.63
N CYS A 8 1.78 18.71 -31.77
CA CYS A 8 1.61 18.28 -30.37
C CYS A 8 1.05 16.86 -30.25
N LEU A 9 0.02 16.52 -31.04
CA LEU A 9 -0.52 15.15 -31.05
C LEU A 9 0.50 14.12 -31.52
N LYS A 10 1.36 14.48 -32.47
CA LYS A 10 2.43 13.61 -32.95
C LYS A 10 3.47 13.35 -31.85
N GLU A 11 3.88 14.37 -31.12
CA GLU A 11 4.81 14.23 -29.98
C GLU A 11 4.24 13.31 -28.90
N VAL A 12 2.96 13.48 -28.54
CA VAL A 12 2.28 12.61 -27.57
C VAL A 12 2.24 11.15 -28.05
N GLN A 13 1.98 10.91 -29.34
CA GLN A 13 1.98 9.57 -29.92
C GLN A 13 3.37 8.94 -29.93
N GLU A 14 4.40 9.70 -30.24
CA GLU A 14 5.79 9.23 -30.23
C GLU A 14 6.22 8.86 -28.81
N GLN A 15 5.90 9.70 -27.82
CA GLN A 15 6.17 9.39 -26.41
C GLN A 15 5.44 8.11 -25.98
N PHE A 16 4.15 7.98 -26.31
CA PHE A 16 3.37 6.81 -25.95
C PHE A 16 3.91 5.51 -26.58
N ASN A 17 4.39 5.56 -27.82
CA ASN A 17 5.04 4.41 -28.45
C ASN A 17 6.35 4.04 -27.74
N SER A 18 7.14 5.04 -27.35
CA SER A 18 8.35 4.81 -26.54
C SER A 18 8.03 4.20 -25.19
N ASP A 19 6.95 4.62 -24.54
CA ASP A 19 6.51 4.05 -23.25
C ASP A 19 6.16 2.56 -23.42
N ILE A 20 5.47 2.20 -24.52
CA ILE A 20 5.12 0.80 -24.82
C ILE A 20 6.38 -0.05 -24.98
N GLU A 21 7.35 0.39 -25.78
CA GLU A 21 8.60 -0.33 -26.01
C GLU A 21 9.37 -0.55 -24.69
N MET A 22 9.49 0.51 -23.88
CA MET A 22 10.11 0.44 -22.56
C MET A 22 9.42 -0.59 -21.65
N PHE A 23 8.09 -0.60 -21.58
CA PHE A 23 7.38 -1.58 -20.76
C PHE A 23 7.47 -3.01 -21.32
N GLU A 24 7.53 -3.19 -22.63
CA GLU A 24 7.72 -4.50 -23.24
C GLU A 24 9.10 -5.09 -22.90
N ASP A 25 10.15 -4.26 -22.97
CA ASP A 25 11.51 -4.62 -22.56
C ASP A 25 11.56 -4.98 -21.08
N LEU A 26 10.97 -4.14 -20.21
CA LEU A 26 10.91 -4.38 -18.77
C LEU A 26 10.16 -5.68 -18.45
N LEU A 27 8.98 -5.91 -19.03
CA LEU A 27 8.24 -7.15 -18.79
C LEU A 27 9.02 -8.39 -19.27
N THR A 28 9.83 -8.24 -20.33
CA THR A 28 10.71 -9.31 -20.83
C THR A 28 11.86 -9.59 -19.87
N GLU A 29 12.56 -8.55 -19.41
CA GLU A 29 13.69 -8.62 -18.47
C GLU A 29 13.26 -9.29 -17.14
N TYR A 30 12.09 -8.90 -16.64
CA TYR A 30 11.55 -9.41 -15.39
C TYR A 30 10.77 -10.73 -15.53
N GLU A 31 10.78 -11.34 -16.72
CA GLU A 31 10.10 -12.62 -17.01
C GLU A 31 8.61 -12.61 -16.65
N VAL A 32 7.94 -11.49 -16.97
CA VAL A 32 6.51 -11.32 -16.76
C VAL A 32 5.75 -11.68 -18.03
N GLU A 33 4.94 -12.73 -17.96
CA GLU A 33 4.17 -13.29 -19.09
C GLU A 33 5.05 -13.82 -20.25
N ASN A 34 5.10 -15.14 -20.38
CA ASN A 34 5.96 -15.80 -21.37
C ASN A 34 5.40 -15.70 -22.79
N ASP A 35 4.08 -15.58 -22.94
CA ASP A 35 3.44 -15.43 -24.25
C ASP A 35 3.67 -14.02 -24.80
N GLU A 36 4.38 -13.92 -25.92
CA GLU A 36 4.74 -12.66 -26.56
C GLU A 36 3.52 -11.78 -26.83
N HIS A 37 2.46 -12.32 -27.41
CA HIS A 37 1.27 -11.54 -27.75
C HIS A 37 0.55 -11.02 -26.51
N LYS A 38 0.44 -11.83 -25.45
CA LYS A 38 -0.13 -11.36 -24.18
C LYS A 38 0.73 -10.31 -23.52
N ARG A 39 2.07 -10.45 -23.57
CA ARG A 39 3.01 -9.47 -23.02
C ARG A 39 2.91 -8.14 -23.76
N MET A 40 2.84 -8.14 -25.09
CA MET A 40 2.61 -6.93 -25.89
C MET A 40 1.30 -6.21 -25.52
N VAL A 41 0.21 -6.95 -25.32
CA VAL A 41 -1.07 -6.37 -24.91
C VAL A 41 -0.95 -5.77 -23.50
N LEU A 42 -0.30 -6.48 -22.59
CA LEU A 42 -0.06 -6.01 -21.23
C LEU A 42 0.80 -4.74 -21.19
N ALA A 43 1.89 -4.68 -21.97
CA ALA A 43 2.74 -3.50 -22.07
C ALA A 43 1.94 -2.27 -22.50
N ARG A 44 1.06 -2.42 -23.51
CA ARG A 44 0.15 -1.35 -23.95
C ARG A 44 -0.85 -0.92 -22.89
N GLU A 45 -1.43 -1.87 -22.16
CA GLU A 45 -2.33 -1.55 -21.04
C GLU A 45 -1.60 -0.73 -19.97
N ILE A 46 -0.41 -1.18 -19.56
CA ILE A 46 0.41 -0.52 -18.53
C ILE A 46 0.84 0.86 -18.98
N ALA A 47 1.36 0.98 -20.21
CA ALA A 47 1.75 2.25 -20.80
C ALA A 47 0.57 3.25 -20.76
N LEU A 48 -0.63 2.81 -21.15
CA LEU A 48 -1.80 3.67 -21.15
C LEU A 48 -2.17 4.13 -19.72
N ILE A 49 -2.13 3.22 -18.75
CA ILE A 49 -2.47 3.51 -17.36
C ILE A 49 -1.49 4.51 -16.76
N GLU A 50 -0.19 4.28 -16.92
CA GLU A 50 0.86 5.16 -16.40
C GLU A 50 0.88 6.51 -17.11
N HIS A 51 0.73 6.53 -18.44
CA HIS A 51 0.67 7.75 -19.22
C HIS A 51 -0.49 8.64 -18.79
N LEU A 52 -1.68 8.06 -18.58
CA LEU A 52 -2.83 8.77 -18.05
C LEU A 52 -2.57 9.32 -16.64
N GLN A 53 -1.94 8.53 -15.76
CA GLN A 53 -1.64 8.94 -14.40
C GLN A 53 -0.67 10.14 -14.34
N GLN A 54 0.30 10.21 -15.25
CA GLN A 54 1.29 11.30 -15.29
C GLN A 54 0.74 12.58 -15.94
N ASN A 55 -0.09 12.43 -16.98
CA ASN A 55 -0.47 13.56 -17.83
C ASN A 55 -1.88 14.13 -17.56
N PHE A 56 -2.67 13.49 -16.68
CA PHE A 56 -4.04 13.92 -16.41
C PHE A 56 -4.25 14.37 -14.97
N ASN A 57 -4.82 15.58 -14.78
CA ASN A 57 -5.11 16.13 -13.46
C ASN A 57 -6.43 15.58 -12.89
N TYR A 58 -6.37 14.38 -12.32
CA TYR A 58 -7.53 13.75 -11.68
C TYR A 58 -8.01 14.47 -10.43
N LYS A 59 -7.11 15.10 -9.65
CA LYS A 59 -7.48 15.85 -8.46
C LYS A 59 -8.45 17.00 -8.79
N GLY A 60 -8.25 17.67 -9.91
CA GLY A 60 -9.15 18.73 -10.39
C GLY A 60 -10.56 18.23 -10.74
N VAL A 61 -10.69 16.96 -11.12
CA VAL A 61 -12.00 16.35 -11.43
C VAL A 61 -12.75 15.98 -10.15
N ILE A 62 -12.05 15.44 -9.16
CA ILE A 62 -12.64 14.94 -7.90
C ILE A 62 -12.94 16.08 -6.92
N GLY A 63 -12.11 17.14 -6.89
CA GLY A 63 -12.24 18.25 -5.94
C GLY A 63 -13.52 19.09 -6.08
N GLY A 64 -14.25 18.95 -7.18
CA GLY A 64 -15.55 19.62 -7.39
C GLY A 64 -16.75 18.91 -6.77
N ASP A 65 -16.56 17.71 -6.20
CA ASP A 65 -17.67 16.91 -5.66
C ASP A 65 -18.16 17.46 -4.32
N GLY A 66 -19.32 18.12 -4.34
CA GLY A 66 -19.96 18.68 -3.13
C GLY A 66 -20.30 17.65 -2.05
N GLN A 67 -20.18 16.35 -2.35
CA GLN A 67 -20.35 15.25 -1.39
C GLN A 67 -19.02 14.63 -0.92
N ARG A 68 -17.85 15.11 -1.38
CA ARG A 68 -16.56 14.46 -1.07
C ARG A 68 -16.29 14.39 0.43
N GLN A 69 -16.56 15.47 1.15
CA GLN A 69 -16.43 15.51 2.62
C GLN A 69 -17.33 14.50 3.33
N TYR A 70 -18.55 14.30 2.82
CA TYR A 70 -19.47 13.30 3.36
C TYR A 70 -18.96 11.87 3.11
N ILE A 71 -18.43 11.60 1.91
CA ILE A 71 -17.81 10.32 1.57
C ILE A 71 -16.60 10.06 2.45
N GLN A 72 -15.69 11.04 2.59
CA GLN A 72 -14.52 10.98 3.45
C GLN A 72 -14.89 10.63 4.90
N GLN A 73 -15.85 11.37 5.48
CA GLN A 73 -16.29 11.12 6.85
C GLN A 73 -16.88 9.70 7.01
N LYS A 74 -17.70 9.27 6.05
CA LYS A 74 -18.26 7.92 6.04
C LYS A 74 -17.17 6.86 5.93
N ILE A 75 -16.17 7.05 5.08
CA ILE A 75 -15.03 6.14 4.95
C ILE A 75 -14.28 6.04 6.28
N LEU A 76 -13.95 7.17 6.91
CA LEU A 76 -13.28 7.22 8.21
C LEU A 76 -14.07 6.46 9.29
N ASP A 77 -15.37 6.71 9.39
CA ASP A 77 -16.24 6.03 10.37
C ASP A 77 -16.31 4.53 10.11
N GLU A 78 -16.46 4.11 8.86
CA GLU A 78 -16.48 2.69 8.49
C GLU A 78 -15.15 1.99 8.79
N LEU A 79 -14.02 2.62 8.47
CA LEU A 79 -12.69 2.07 8.74
C LEU A 79 -12.48 1.84 10.24
N PHE A 80 -12.95 2.74 11.09
CA PHE A 80 -12.80 2.58 12.53
C PHE A 80 -13.84 1.64 13.16
N MET A 81 -15.09 1.66 12.68
CA MET A 81 -16.18 0.94 13.34
C MET A 81 -16.38 -0.49 12.81
N MET A 82 -16.08 -0.75 11.55
CA MET A 82 -16.37 -2.04 10.89
C MET A 82 -15.20 -3.01 10.96
N THR A 83 -15.54 -4.29 11.15
CA THR A 83 -14.59 -5.40 11.21
C THR A 83 -14.00 -5.73 9.84
N ILE A 84 -12.74 -6.18 9.83
CA ILE A 84 -12.06 -6.65 8.62
C ILE A 84 -12.78 -7.91 8.08
N PRO A 85 -13.29 -7.90 6.84
CA PRO A 85 -13.92 -9.07 6.23
C PRO A 85 -12.92 -10.21 6.05
N LYS A 86 -13.39 -11.45 5.85
CA LYS A 86 -12.52 -12.63 5.66
C LYS A 86 -11.52 -12.44 4.52
N ASN A 87 -12.00 -11.86 3.42
CA ASN A 87 -11.18 -11.42 2.30
C ASN A 87 -11.15 -9.89 2.30
N ASP A 88 -9.98 -9.31 2.54
CA ASP A 88 -9.81 -7.86 2.63
C ASP A 88 -10.06 -7.15 1.28
N ASP A 89 -9.90 -7.86 0.16
CA ASP A 89 -10.28 -7.38 -1.17
C ASP A 89 -11.79 -7.11 -1.30
N ASP A 90 -12.63 -7.62 -0.39
CA ASP A 90 -14.07 -7.34 -0.39
C ASP A 90 -14.42 -5.97 0.22
N ILE A 91 -13.46 -5.30 0.89
CA ILE A 91 -13.66 -3.98 1.49
C ILE A 91 -14.15 -3.00 0.42
N ARG A 92 -15.23 -2.28 0.74
CA ARG A 92 -15.84 -1.25 -0.11
C ARG A 92 -16.67 -0.31 0.76
N ILE A 93 -17.18 0.77 0.20
CA ILE A 93 -18.08 1.64 0.95
C ILE A 93 -19.31 0.85 1.45
N GLY A 94 -19.64 0.99 2.72
CA GLY A 94 -20.69 0.22 3.41
C GLY A 94 -20.30 -1.18 3.87
N TYR A 95 -19.06 -1.65 3.62
CA TYR A 95 -18.64 -3.00 4.00
C TYR A 95 -17.14 -3.08 4.36
N GLY A 96 -16.87 -3.59 5.56
CA GLY A 96 -15.51 -3.82 6.05
C GLY A 96 -14.81 -2.57 6.57
N GLY A 97 -13.81 -2.76 7.42
CA GLY A 97 -12.98 -1.69 7.99
C GLY A 97 -11.68 -2.27 8.55
N GLY A 98 -11.00 -1.51 9.40
CA GLY A 98 -9.73 -1.89 10.04
C GLY A 98 -9.88 -2.57 11.40
N LYS A 99 -11.08 -2.70 11.94
CA LYS A 99 -11.30 -3.30 13.26
C LYS A 99 -11.03 -4.81 13.25
N PRO A 100 -10.29 -5.37 14.24
CA PRO A 100 -9.99 -6.79 14.29
C PRO A 100 -11.25 -7.65 14.36
N ARG A 101 -11.16 -8.88 13.84
CA ARG A 101 -12.24 -9.89 13.90
C ARG A 101 -12.41 -10.44 15.31
N ASN A 102 -11.29 -10.57 16.01
CA ASN A 102 -11.22 -11.04 17.37
C ASN A 102 -11.42 -9.89 18.37
N ARG A 103 -11.44 -10.24 19.66
CA ARG A 103 -11.57 -9.27 20.75
C ARG A 103 -10.47 -8.21 20.65
N ILE A 104 -10.86 -6.95 20.61
CA ILE A 104 -9.95 -5.81 20.62
C ILE A 104 -9.11 -5.84 21.91
N ARG A 105 -7.79 -5.72 21.77
CA ARG A 105 -6.87 -5.54 22.88
C ARG A 105 -6.48 -4.07 23.02
N LYS A 106 -6.37 -3.59 24.26
CA LYS A 106 -6.09 -2.20 24.63
C LYS A 106 -4.89 -2.11 25.56
N ASN A 107 -3.77 -2.67 25.14
CA ASN A 107 -2.52 -2.68 25.90
C ASN A 107 -1.42 -1.88 25.17
N LYS A 108 -1.81 -0.93 24.32
CA LYS A 108 -0.94 0.02 23.61
C LYS A 108 0.25 -0.63 22.89
N LYS A 109 0.01 -1.71 22.15
CA LYS A 109 1.04 -2.34 21.31
C LYS A 109 0.86 -1.99 19.85
N ALA A 110 1.94 -1.60 19.17
CA ALA A 110 1.92 -1.26 17.76
C ALA A 110 2.98 -2.04 16.98
N MET A 111 2.60 -2.58 15.81
CA MET A 111 3.50 -3.17 14.84
C MET A 111 3.56 -2.29 13.60
N ILE A 112 4.72 -1.72 13.29
CA ILE A 112 4.95 -1.07 11.98
C ILE A 112 5.45 -2.14 11.02
N LEU A 113 4.70 -2.43 9.96
CA LEU A 113 4.98 -3.55 9.05
C LEU A 113 5.44 -3.04 7.67
N LEU A 114 6.72 -3.24 7.36
CA LEU A 114 7.37 -2.80 6.13
C LEU A 114 7.36 -3.88 5.03
N GLY A 115 7.58 -3.45 3.78
CA GLY A 115 7.75 -4.36 2.63
C GLY A 115 7.18 -3.80 1.33
N LEU A 116 7.66 -4.35 0.21
CA LEU A 116 7.24 -3.91 -1.13
C LEU A 116 5.77 -4.20 -1.42
N PRO A 117 5.11 -3.44 -2.33
CA PRO A 117 3.82 -3.87 -2.86
C PRO A 117 3.89 -5.33 -3.34
N ALA A 118 2.80 -6.07 -3.13
CA ALA A 118 2.70 -7.51 -3.44
C ALA A 118 3.67 -8.45 -2.67
N SER A 119 4.40 -7.98 -1.65
CA SER A 119 5.21 -8.84 -0.76
C SER A 119 4.38 -9.65 0.26
N GLY A 120 3.05 -9.61 0.21
CA GLY A 120 2.20 -10.39 1.14
C GLY A 120 1.93 -9.73 2.50
N LYS A 121 2.33 -8.46 2.70
CA LYS A 121 2.05 -7.70 3.94
C LYS A 121 0.60 -7.77 4.43
N SER A 122 -0.38 -7.66 3.54
CA SER A 122 -1.80 -7.67 3.94
C SER A 122 -2.20 -8.99 4.63
N THR A 123 -1.66 -10.12 4.17
CA THR A 123 -1.87 -11.43 4.80
C THR A 123 -1.23 -11.48 6.19
N VAL A 124 0.02 -11.04 6.30
CA VAL A 124 0.75 -10.99 7.58
C VAL A 124 0.07 -10.04 8.57
N ALA A 125 -0.35 -8.86 8.11
CA ALA A 125 -1.06 -7.87 8.92
C ALA A 125 -2.39 -8.43 9.45
N GLN A 126 -3.10 -9.22 8.65
CA GLN A 126 -4.33 -9.90 9.09
C GLN A 126 -4.04 -10.94 10.19
N VAL A 127 -2.97 -11.73 10.05
CA VAL A 127 -2.56 -12.70 11.08
C VAL A 127 -2.22 -11.98 12.38
N MET A 128 -1.38 -10.94 12.31
CA MET A 128 -1.00 -10.09 13.44
C MET A 128 -2.22 -9.45 14.12
N SER A 129 -3.15 -8.92 13.32
CA SER A 129 -4.42 -8.33 13.78
C SER A 129 -5.28 -9.35 14.53
N ASP A 130 -5.45 -10.56 13.98
CA ASP A 130 -6.26 -11.61 14.58
C ASP A 130 -5.60 -12.15 15.87
N MET A 131 -4.27 -12.28 15.92
CA MET A 131 -3.54 -12.74 17.11
C MET A 131 -3.58 -11.72 18.25
N GLN A 132 -3.35 -10.44 17.94
CA GLN A 132 -3.20 -9.38 18.93
C GLN A 132 -4.45 -8.52 19.13
N GLY A 133 -5.57 -8.86 18.47
CA GLY A 133 -6.78 -8.05 18.53
C GLY A 133 -6.50 -6.60 18.16
N ALA A 134 -5.67 -6.41 17.13
CA ALA A 134 -5.12 -5.12 16.73
C ALA A 134 -5.83 -4.56 15.51
N TYR A 135 -6.04 -3.25 15.49
CA TYR A 135 -6.56 -2.54 14.33
C TYR A 135 -5.54 -2.54 13.19
N ILE A 136 -5.98 -2.76 11.96
CA ILE A 136 -5.16 -2.53 10.78
C ILE A 136 -5.38 -1.09 10.32
N VAL A 137 -4.33 -0.28 10.41
CA VAL A 137 -4.31 1.14 10.03
C VAL A 137 -3.63 1.25 8.67
N ASP A 138 -4.39 1.02 7.59
CA ASP A 138 -3.88 0.87 6.22
C ASP A 138 -4.65 1.77 5.23
N SER A 139 -3.92 2.64 4.52
CA SER A 139 -4.50 3.52 3.49
C SER A 139 -5.07 2.76 2.30
N ASP A 140 -4.64 1.52 2.04
CA ASP A 140 -5.24 0.68 1.02
C ASP A 140 -6.69 0.28 1.34
N PHE A 141 -7.07 0.19 2.62
CA PHE A 141 -8.46 -0.05 3.01
C PHE A 141 -9.32 1.17 2.71
N ALA A 142 -8.79 2.38 2.89
CA ALA A 142 -9.47 3.62 2.52
C ALA A 142 -9.63 3.74 1.00
N LYS A 143 -8.56 3.50 0.22
CA LYS A 143 -8.60 3.48 -1.26
C LYS A 143 -9.72 2.58 -1.78
N ARG A 144 -9.89 1.40 -1.17
CA ARG A 144 -10.93 0.43 -1.57
C ARG A 144 -12.36 0.94 -1.39
N LYS A 145 -12.59 1.94 -0.54
CA LYS A 145 -13.92 2.51 -0.28
C LYS A 145 -14.26 3.68 -1.20
N PHE A 146 -13.27 4.25 -1.88
CA PHE A 146 -13.53 5.32 -2.83
C PHE A 146 -14.11 4.78 -4.15
N PRO A 147 -15.06 5.51 -4.76
CA PRO A 147 -15.65 5.09 -6.04
C PRO A 147 -14.61 5.04 -7.17
N GLU A 148 -13.54 5.83 -7.08
CA GLU A 148 -12.47 5.86 -8.08
C GLU A 148 -11.72 4.53 -8.21
N LEU A 149 -11.75 3.66 -7.20
CA LEU A 149 -11.13 2.34 -7.28
C LEU A 149 -11.66 1.48 -8.45
N ALA A 150 -12.84 1.81 -8.99
CA ALA A 150 -13.35 1.18 -10.20
C ALA A 150 -12.45 1.38 -11.44
N PHE A 151 -11.58 2.41 -11.43
CA PHE A 151 -10.59 2.65 -12.46
C PHE A 151 -9.26 1.93 -12.13
N PRO A 152 -8.54 1.40 -13.14
CA PRO A 152 -7.28 0.68 -12.91
C PRO A 152 -6.22 1.43 -12.09
N ASN A 153 -6.12 2.75 -12.28
CA ASN A 153 -5.25 3.68 -11.57
C ASN A 153 -5.96 4.47 -10.45
N GLY A 154 -7.21 4.15 -10.14
CA GLY A 154 -8.00 4.87 -9.13
C GLY A 154 -7.34 4.92 -7.76
N ALA A 155 -6.61 3.86 -7.39
CA ALA A 155 -5.83 3.81 -6.15
C ALA A 155 -4.73 4.88 -6.07
N GLY A 156 -4.19 5.32 -7.21
CA GLY A 156 -3.24 6.44 -7.27
C GLY A 156 -3.93 7.79 -7.11
N TRP A 157 -5.15 7.94 -7.66
CA TRP A 157 -5.89 9.20 -7.60
C TRP A 157 -6.34 9.56 -6.19
N THR A 158 -6.66 8.55 -5.39
CA THR A 158 -7.11 8.74 -4.00
C THR A 158 -5.99 8.54 -2.99
N HIS A 159 -4.72 8.50 -3.42
CA HIS A 159 -3.60 8.14 -2.55
C HIS A 159 -3.49 9.08 -1.35
N ASP A 160 -3.37 10.39 -1.60
CA ASP A 160 -3.15 11.39 -0.55
C ASP A 160 -4.35 11.46 0.40
N GLU A 161 -5.56 11.49 -0.16
CA GLU A 161 -6.79 11.52 0.62
C GLU A 161 -6.98 10.27 1.49
N SER A 162 -6.59 9.11 0.98
CA SER A 162 -6.61 7.86 1.75
C SER A 162 -5.55 7.87 2.86
N ASP A 163 -4.39 8.47 2.62
CA ASP A 163 -3.35 8.62 3.63
C ASP A 163 -3.78 9.60 4.72
N ASP A 164 -4.37 10.75 4.35
CA ASP A 164 -4.92 11.74 5.28
C ASP A 164 -6.00 11.15 6.20
N LEU A 165 -6.92 10.35 5.65
CA LEU A 165 -7.98 9.69 6.43
C LEU A 165 -7.44 8.65 7.42
N VAL A 166 -6.31 8.02 7.12
CA VAL A 166 -5.77 6.91 7.91
C VAL A 166 -4.68 7.36 8.88
N HIS A 167 -3.72 8.16 8.43
CA HIS A 167 -2.56 8.59 9.20
C HIS A 167 -2.65 10.06 9.65
N GLY A 168 -3.55 10.84 9.07
CA GLY A 168 -3.69 12.27 9.34
C GLY A 168 -2.96 13.11 8.28
N GLY A 169 -3.58 14.22 7.90
CA GLY A 169 -3.02 15.22 6.97
C GLY A 169 -2.84 16.57 7.65
N ASP A 170 -2.31 17.54 6.92
CA ASP A 170 -2.01 18.87 7.44
C ASP A 170 -3.29 19.58 7.92
N GLY A 171 -3.45 19.69 9.24
CA GLY A 171 -4.61 20.31 9.89
C GLY A 171 -5.83 19.41 10.15
N SER A 172 -5.80 18.11 9.80
CA SER A 172 -6.87 17.17 10.17
C SER A 172 -6.59 16.50 11.53
N TYR A 173 -7.46 16.75 12.51
CA TYR A 173 -7.37 16.15 13.84
C TYR A 173 -8.17 14.84 13.97
N ASP A 174 -8.86 14.40 12.92
CA ASP A 174 -9.68 13.18 12.93
C ASP A 174 -9.24 12.23 11.79
N CYS A 175 -8.58 11.14 12.17
CA CYS A 175 -8.14 10.07 11.28
C CYS A 175 -8.13 8.73 12.03
N VAL A 176 -8.00 7.61 11.30
CA VAL A 176 -8.03 6.26 11.91
C VAL A 176 -6.94 6.11 12.97
N LEU A 177 -5.71 6.56 12.69
CA LEU A 177 -4.59 6.50 13.62
C LEU A 177 -4.93 7.25 14.92
N VAL A 178 -5.39 8.50 14.85
CA VAL A 178 -5.75 9.31 16.03
C VAL A 178 -6.87 8.65 16.83
N ARG A 179 -7.90 8.12 16.17
CA ARG A 179 -8.98 7.40 16.86
C ARG A 179 -8.45 6.18 17.60
N CYS A 180 -7.56 5.39 16.98
CA CYS A 180 -6.92 4.25 17.63
C CYS A 180 -6.02 4.66 18.81
N LEU A 181 -5.25 5.74 18.66
CA LEU A 181 -4.40 6.29 19.71
C LEU A 181 -5.20 6.70 20.94
N ILE A 182 -6.33 7.41 20.76
CA ILE A 182 -7.24 7.82 21.84
C ILE A 182 -7.85 6.61 22.55
N ASP A 183 -8.15 5.56 21.80
CA ASP A 183 -8.80 4.36 22.31
C ASP A 183 -7.83 3.35 22.95
N ASP A 184 -6.52 3.64 22.96
CA ASP A 184 -5.42 2.81 23.49
C ASP A 184 -5.37 1.38 22.89
N VAL A 185 -5.92 1.20 21.68
CA VAL A 185 -6.03 -0.11 21.01
C VAL A 185 -4.71 -0.52 20.39
N ASN A 186 -4.48 -1.83 20.31
CA ASN A 186 -3.34 -2.33 19.56
C ASN A 186 -3.50 -2.04 18.07
N MET A 187 -2.38 -1.86 17.38
CA MET A 187 -2.35 -1.51 15.95
C MET A 187 -1.34 -2.33 15.16
N VAL A 188 -1.67 -2.62 13.92
CA VAL A 188 -0.74 -3.00 12.85
C VAL A 188 -0.81 -1.89 11.81
N ILE A 189 0.34 -1.33 11.45
CA ILE A 189 0.47 -0.16 10.59
C ILE A 189 1.33 -0.55 9.38
N PRO A 190 0.74 -1.07 8.31
CA PRO A 190 1.48 -1.40 7.09
C PRO A 190 2.00 -0.13 6.41
N LYS A 191 3.28 -0.13 6.03
CA LYS A 191 3.92 0.90 5.20
C LYS A 191 4.80 0.22 4.16
N VAL A 192 5.11 0.91 3.06
CA VAL A 192 6.07 0.37 2.06
C VAL A 192 7.46 0.29 2.67
N GLY A 193 7.86 1.31 3.41
CA GLY A 193 9.18 1.36 4.07
C GLY A 193 10.31 1.90 3.20
N ALA A 194 10.03 2.53 2.06
CA ALA A 194 11.06 3.14 1.21
C ALA A 194 11.62 4.48 1.73
N ASN A 195 11.05 5.02 2.82
CA ASN A 195 11.49 6.28 3.44
C ASN A 195 11.58 6.09 4.96
N ALA A 196 12.80 6.10 5.49
CA ALA A 196 13.06 5.95 6.92
C ALA A 196 12.47 7.09 7.76
N ASP A 197 12.48 8.33 7.27
CA ASP A 197 11.94 9.49 8.01
C ASP A 197 10.42 9.34 8.23
N SER A 198 9.69 8.87 7.22
CA SER A 198 8.25 8.60 7.37
C SER A 198 7.98 7.54 8.44
N ILE A 199 8.85 6.55 8.60
CA ILE A 199 8.73 5.53 9.66
C ILE A 199 9.08 6.13 11.02
N ARG A 200 10.13 6.97 11.10
CA ARG A 200 10.49 7.69 12.33
C ARG A 200 9.34 8.57 12.81
N GLU A 201 8.67 9.29 11.92
CA GLU A 201 7.51 10.12 12.28
C GLU A 201 6.41 9.30 12.94
N VAL A 202 6.02 8.18 12.33
CA VAL A 202 5.02 7.25 12.91
C VAL A 202 5.49 6.71 14.26
N TYR A 203 6.76 6.31 14.36
CA TYR A 203 7.34 5.83 15.62
C TYR A 203 7.31 6.90 16.73
N GLN A 204 7.67 8.14 16.42
CA GLN A 204 7.67 9.24 17.40
C GLN A 204 6.24 9.56 17.88
N ILE A 205 5.26 9.55 16.96
CA ILE A 205 3.84 9.69 17.31
C ILE A 205 3.45 8.57 18.28
N LEU A 206 3.71 7.31 17.95
CA LEU A 206 3.37 6.17 18.81
C LEU A 206 4.04 6.24 20.19
N LYS A 207 5.35 6.54 20.25
CA LYS A 207 6.09 6.71 21.52
C LYS A 207 5.49 7.83 22.36
N SER A 208 5.09 8.95 21.75
CA SER A 208 4.48 10.08 22.47
C SER A 208 3.14 9.72 23.15
N TYR A 209 2.44 8.69 22.67
CA TYR A 209 1.22 8.14 23.27
C TYR A 209 1.48 6.93 24.20
N GLY A 210 2.74 6.58 24.41
CA GLY A 210 3.17 5.51 25.31
C GLY A 210 2.95 4.10 24.76
N TYR A 211 3.10 3.92 23.44
CA TYR A 211 3.02 2.60 22.82
C TYR A 211 4.34 1.83 22.93
N ASP A 212 4.23 0.52 23.15
CA ASP A 212 5.29 -0.44 22.90
C ASP A 212 5.29 -0.78 21.41
N ILE A 213 6.40 -0.52 20.73
CA ILE A 213 6.47 -0.52 19.26
C ILE A 213 7.38 -1.64 18.80
N SER A 214 6.84 -2.50 17.94
CA SER A 214 7.59 -3.51 17.20
C SER A 214 7.74 -3.11 15.73
N LEU A 215 8.84 -3.54 15.11
CA LEU A 215 9.09 -3.34 13.69
C LEU A 215 9.10 -4.68 12.95
N GLY A 216 8.36 -4.78 11.85
CA GLY A 216 8.26 -5.98 11.04
C GLY A 216 8.69 -5.72 9.60
N LEU A 217 9.33 -6.69 8.97
CA LEU A 217 9.58 -6.70 7.53
C LEU A 217 8.97 -7.96 6.90
N VAL A 218 8.19 -7.77 5.84
CA VAL A 218 7.78 -8.86 4.94
C VAL A 218 8.48 -8.66 3.60
N TRP A 219 9.55 -9.41 3.38
CA TRP A 219 10.38 -9.29 2.21
C TRP A 219 9.95 -10.23 1.08
N LEU A 220 10.15 -9.73 -0.13
CA LEU A 220 10.12 -10.48 -1.37
C LEU A 220 11.02 -9.73 -2.35
N GLU A 221 11.83 -10.46 -3.11
CA GLU A 221 12.69 -9.84 -4.11
C GLU A 221 11.85 -9.03 -5.13
N PRO A 222 12.31 -7.85 -5.58
CA PRO A 222 11.54 -6.96 -6.47
C PRO A 222 11.01 -7.64 -7.73
N LYS A 223 11.80 -8.56 -8.32
CA LYS A 223 11.39 -9.32 -9.50
C LYS A 223 10.15 -10.18 -9.24
N GLU A 224 10.12 -10.90 -8.13
CA GLU A 224 8.98 -11.74 -7.77
C GLU A 224 7.79 -10.91 -7.27
N ALA A 225 8.05 -9.77 -6.60
CA ALA A 225 7.03 -8.81 -6.24
C ALA A 225 6.32 -8.23 -7.48
N LEU A 226 7.08 -7.89 -8.53
CA LEU A 226 6.52 -7.40 -9.79
C LEU A 226 5.65 -8.47 -10.46
N LYS A 227 6.13 -9.70 -10.58
CA LYS A 227 5.34 -10.82 -11.12
C LYS A 227 4.02 -11.01 -10.35
N ARG A 228 4.05 -10.95 -9.01
CA ARG A 228 2.85 -11.03 -8.17
C ARG A 228 1.92 -9.84 -8.37
N ALA A 229 2.45 -8.62 -8.47
CA ALA A 229 1.66 -7.41 -8.68
C ALA A 229 0.93 -7.44 -10.04
N ILE A 230 1.62 -7.83 -11.11
CA ILE A 230 1.02 -7.97 -12.44
C ILE A 230 -0.03 -9.08 -12.47
N LYS A 231 0.24 -10.24 -11.87
CA LYS A 231 -0.76 -11.32 -11.76
C LYS A 231 -2.01 -10.86 -10.99
N ARG A 232 -1.83 -10.06 -9.93
CA ARG A 232 -2.94 -9.45 -9.17
C ARG A 232 -3.70 -8.44 -10.03
N TYR A 233 -2.99 -7.61 -10.80
CA TYR A 233 -3.61 -6.66 -11.74
C TYR A 233 -4.45 -7.39 -12.80
N GLN A 234 -3.93 -8.45 -13.42
CA GLN A 234 -4.68 -9.23 -14.41
C GLN A 234 -5.98 -9.82 -13.85
N LYS A 235 -5.98 -10.20 -12.56
CA LYS A 235 -7.15 -10.76 -11.86
C LYS A 235 -8.16 -9.71 -11.37
N SER A 236 -7.67 -8.63 -10.76
CA SER A 236 -8.49 -7.65 -10.03
C SER A 236 -8.68 -6.32 -10.77
N LYS A 237 -7.88 -6.09 -11.82
CA LYS A 237 -7.71 -4.81 -12.52
C LYS A 237 -7.20 -3.66 -11.65
N ARG A 238 -6.72 -3.95 -10.43
CA ARG A 238 -6.03 -2.99 -9.57
C ARG A 238 -4.56 -2.94 -9.94
N TYR A 239 -4.15 -1.84 -10.58
CA TYR A 239 -2.77 -1.65 -10.99
C TYR A 239 -1.94 -1.06 -9.84
N VAL A 240 -0.67 -1.47 -9.75
CA VAL A 240 0.34 -0.87 -8.88
C VAL A 240 1.45 -0.37 -9.80
N PRO A 241 1.83 0.92 -9.74
CA PRO A 241 2.91 1.45 -10.57
C PRO A 241 4.19 0.66 -10.43
N ILE A 242 4.85 0.36 -11.55
CA ILE A 242 6.05 -0.48 -11.56
C ILE A 242 7.19 0.20 -10.79
N SER A 243 7.28 1.53 -10.88
CA SER A 243 8.22 2.36 -10.12
C SER A 243 8.06 2.30 -8.59
N LYS A 244 6.94 1.74 -8.07
CA LYS A 244 6.76 1.49 -6.63
C LYS A 244 7.31 0.13 -6.18
N ILE A 245 7.73 -0.72 -7.12
CA ILE A 245 8.23 -2.07 -6.87
C ILE A 245 9.69 -2.17 -7.31
N ILE A 246 9.96 -1.73 -8.54
CA ILE A 246 11.30 -1.61 -9.10
C ILE A 246 11.77 -0.20 -8.76
N GLN A 247 12.69 -0.12 -7.81
CA GLN A 247 13.29 1.13 -7.39
C GLN A 247 14.60 1.37 -8.18
N ASP A 248 14.95 2.63 -8.38
CA ASP A 248 16.25 2.99 -8.94
C ASP A 248 17.37 2.51 -8.01
N GLU A 249 18.56 2.21 -8.55
CA GLU A 249 19.73 1.74 -7.78
C GLU A 249 20.15 2.67 -6.63
N ASN A 250 19.72 3.93 -6.67
CA ASN A 250 20.01 4.95 -5.65
C ASN A 250 18.93 5.06 -4.55
N GLU A 251 17.80 4.38 -4.69
CA GLU A 251 16.75 4.37 -3.69
C GLU A 251 16.98 3.29 -2.62
N THR A 252 16.70 3.64 -1.36
CA THR A 252 16.81 2.69 -0.25
C THR A 252 15.63 1.73 -0.27
N SER A 253 15.94 0.44 -0.27
CA SER A 253 14.94 -0.62 -0.20
C SER A 253 14.26 -0.68 1.18
N PRO A 254 13.02 -1.19 1.28
CA PRO A 254 12.37 -1.44 2.57
C PRO A 254 13.18 -2.31 3.52
N LYS A 255 14.01 -3.21 2.98
CA LYS A 255 14.89 -4.08 3.75
C LYS A 255 16.03 -3.29 4.38
N GLU A 256 16.70 -2.43 3.62
CA GLU A 256 17.76 -1.57 4.15
C GLU A 256 17.21 -0.57 5.18
N VAL A 257 16.01 -0.02 4.96
CA VAL A 257 15.33 0.83 5.95
C VAL A 257 15.01 0.04 7.23
N PHE A 258 14.54 -1.21 7.10
CA PHE A 258 14.31 -2.07 8.26
C PHE A 258 15.60 -2.31 9.04
N GLU A 259 16.67 -2.74 8.38
CA GLU A 259 17.97 -3.00 9.00
C GLU A 259 18.53 -1.74 9.69
N LEU A 260 18.40 -0.57 9.07
CA LEU A 260 18.76 0.71 9.67
C LEU A 260 17.97 0.98 10.96
N LEU A 261 16.65 0.88 10.89
CA LEU A 261 15.76 1.29 11.98
C LEU A 261 15.74 0.31 13.15
N VAL A 262 16.00 -0.98 12.93
CA VAL A 262 16.20 -1.97 14.01
C VAL A 262 17.39 -1.57 14.90
N ASN A 263 18.45 -1.02 14.31
CA ASN A 263 19.63 -0.59 15.05
C ASN A 263 19.49 0.81 15.66
N GLU A 264 18.62 1.65 15.11
CA GLU A 264 18.46 3.05 15.50
C GLU A 264 17.39 3.24 16.60
N LEU A 265 16.28 2.52 16.53
CA LEU A 265 15.09 2.75 17.35
C LEU A 265 15.06 1.87 18.60
N ASP A 266 14.43 2.38 19.66
CA ASP A 266 14.13 1.65 20.90
C ASP A 266 12.84 0.84 20.72
N LEU A 267 12.96 -0.33 20.09
CA LEU A 267 11.86 -1.24 19.75
C LEU A 267 11.61 -2.27 20.87
N GLU A 268 10.35 -2.64 21.09
CA GLU A 268 9.98 -3.77 21.96
C GLU A 268 10.45 -5.09 21.35
N SER A 269 10.25 -5.25 20.02
CA SER A 269 10.59 -6.46 19.31
C SER A 269 10.72 -6.18 17.81
N HIS A 270 11.43 -7.05 17.08
CA HIS A 270 11.42 -7.04 15.62
C HIS A 270 11.25 -8.43 15.02
N VAL A 271 10.74 -8.47 13.79
CA VAL A 271 10.54 -9.69 13.00
C VAL A 271 10.81 -9.44 11.52
N TYR A 272 11.54 -10.35 10.89
CA TYR A 272 11.79 -10.39 9.46
C TYR A 272 11.26 -11.72 8.89
N LEU A 273 10.24 -11.60 8.04
CA LEU A 273 9.59 -12.67 7.32
C LEU A 273 9.95 -12.66 5.83
N CYS A 274 10.20 -13.85 5.26
CA CYS A 274 10.30 -14.06 3.82
C CYS A 274 8.97 -14.62 3.29
N SER A 275 8.44 -13.96 2.25
CA SER A 275 7.17 -14.36 1.64
C SER A 275 7.34 -15.15 0.33
N GLU A 276 8.55 -15.59 0.00
CA GLU A 276 8.86 -16.43 -1.15
C GLU A 276 8.44 -17.89 -0.90
N VAL A 277 7.14 -18.08 -0.68
CA VAL A 277 6.51 -19.37 -0.39
C VAL A 277 5.36 -19.62 -1.37
N ASP A 278 4.90 -20.86 -1.42
CA ASP A 278 3.73 -21.24 -2.22
C ASP A 278 2.47 -20.51 -1.75
N TYR A 279 1.51 -20.33 -2.67
CA TYR A 279 0.28 -19.60 -2.37
C TYR A 279 -0.50 -20.28 -1.24
N GLY A 280 -0.69 -19.55 -0.14
CA GLY A 280 -1.43 -20.01 1.04
C GLY A 280 -0.56 -20.57 2.15
N GLU A 281 0.73 -20.79 1.90
CA GLU A 281 1.69 -21.19 2.93
C GLU A 281 2.09 -20.00 3.81
N PRO A 282 2.43 -20.24 5.10
CA PRO A 282 2.93 -19.20 5.97
C PRO A 282 4.30 -18.69 5.51
N CYS A 283 4.62 -17.44 5.82
CA CYS A 283 5.95 -16.89 5.56
C CYS A 283 7.03 -17.59 6.40
N ASP A 284 8.22 -17.73 5.84
CA ASP A 284 9.39 -18.21 6.56
C ASP A 284 9.90 -17.12 7.50
N ILE A 285 10.28 -17.50 8.72
CA ILE A 285 10.90 -16.60 9.69
C ILE A 285 12.40 -16.56 9.40
N ILE A 286 12.91 -15.40 8.99
CA ILE A 286 14.33 -15.18 8.77
C ILE A 286 15.01 -14.74 10.06
N GLU A 287 14.38 -13.80 10.76
CA GLU A 287 14.85 -13.29 12.04
C GLU A 287 13.66 -12.91 12.91
N MET A 288 13.74 -13.20 14.20
CA MET A 288 12.72 -12.77 15.16
C MET A 288 13.34 -12.68 16.55
N THR A 289 12.98 -11.63 17.28
CA THR A 289 13.27 -11.50 18.70
C THR A 289 12.48 -12.51 19.53
N ASP A 290 13.09 -13.06 20.59
CA ASP A 290 12.48 -14.12 21.42
C ASP A 290 11.15 -13.70 22.05
N ASP A 291 11.01 -12.42 22.40
CA ASP A 291 9.81 -11.86 23.03
C ASP A 291 8.77 -11.33 22.02
N CYS A 292 8.95 -11.60 20.71
CA CYS A 292 8.02 -11.13 19.69
C CYS A 292 6.64 -11.81 19.84
N ILE A 293 5.60 -11.01 20.03
CA ILE A 293 4.23 -11.51 20.21
C ILE A 293 3.40 -11.52 18.92
N TRP A 294 3.95 -11.02 17.81
CA TRP A 294 3.19 -10.68 16.62
C TRP A 294 3.11 -11.81 15.59
N TRP A 295 3.95 -12.82 15.71
CA TRP A 295 4.06 -13.95 14.79
C TRP A 295 4.25 -15.24 15.60
#